data_AF-A0A336MZY1-F1
#
_entry.id   AF-A0A336MZY1-F1
#
_cell.length_a   1.000
_cell.length_b   1.000
_cell.length_c   1.000
_cell.angle_alpha   90.00
_cell.angle_beta   90.00
_cell.angle_gamma   90.00
#
_symmetry.space_group_name_H-M   'P 1'
#
loop_
_entity.id
_entity.type
_entity.pdbx_description
1 polymer ?
#
loop_
_entity_poly.entity_id
_entity_poly.type
_entity_poly.pdbx_seq_one_letter_code
_entity_poly.pdbx_strand_id
1 'polypeptide(L)'
;MKKVYLSSIKPPREIKNEDENKKSKTTRFLYEIPYLFECREFLRKKLIGKKVSCKLDYSTTGKDNQQDKYYYTVMIGGCNIAESLVSQGLATVIRYRQDNDQRSSHYNELLNAELIASREGKGTEIYIYQKNHQYK
;
A
#
# COMPACT_ATOMS: atom_id res chain seq x y z
N MET A 1 7.01 18.86 -9.21
CA MET A 1 6.46 18.12 -8.05
C MET A 1 6.99 16.70 -8.11
N LYS A 2 7.75 16.22 -7.11
CA LYS A 2 8.31 14.85 -7.12
C LYS A 2 7.28 13.86 -6.59
N LYS A 3 7.08 12.75 -7.31
CA LYS A 3 6.21 11.65 -6.86
C LYS A 3 6.98 10.74 -5.91
N VAL A 4 6.37 10.40 -4.79
CA VAL A 4 6.95 9.55 -3.73
C VAL A 4 6.08 8.31 -3.58
N TYR A 5 6.71 7.15 -3.40
CA TYR A 5 6.04 5.89 -3.10
C TYR A 5 6.36 5.45 -1.68
N LEU A 6 5.40 4.84 -0.99
CA LEU A 6 5.64 4.24 0.33
C LEU A 6 6.37 2.91 0.16
N SER A 7 7.44 2.70 0.92
CA SER A 7 8.25 1.48 0.89
C SER A 7 7.48 0.26 1.40
N SER A 8 7.64 -0.88 0.73
CA SER A 8 7.18 -2.21 1.20
C SER A 8 5.69 -2.40 1.46
N ILE A 9 4.84 -1.48 1.02
CA ILE A 9 3.39 -1.63 1.07
C ILE A 9 2.76 -1.42 -0.30
N LYS A 10 1.59 -2.03 -0.52
CA LYS A 10 0.76 -1.85 -1.71
C LYS A 10 -0.62 -1.31 -1.30
N PRO A 11 -1.21 -0.38 -2.07
CA PRO A 11 -2.56 0.09 -1.83
C PRO A 11 -3.58 -1.04 -2.06
N PRO A 12 -4.84 -0.88 -1.63
CA PRO A 12 -5.90 -1.79 -1.99
C PRO A 12 -6.01 -1.88 -3.51
N ARG A 13 -6.09 -3.10 -4.03
CA ARG A 13 -6.18 -3.38 -5.47
C ARG A 13 -7.41 -4.20 -5.75
N GLU A 14 -7.99 -3.97 -6.91
CA GLU A 14 -9.03 -4.83 -7.46
C GLU A 14 -8.49 -6.25 -7.66
N ILE A 15 -9.27 -7.24 -7.23
CA ILE A 15 -9.02 -8.65 -7.53
C ILE A 15 -9.72 -8.92 -8.86
N LYS A 16 -8.94 -8.89 -9.94
CA LYS A 16 -9.47 -9.14 -11.29
C LYS A 16 -9.85 -10.61 -11.44
N ASN A 17 -11.07 -10.86 -11.90
CA ASN A 17 -11.40 -12.08 -12.62
C ASN A 17 -10.87 -11.89 -14.06
N GLU A 18 -10.37 -12.93 -14.71
CA GLU A 18 -9.56 -12.83 -15.95
C GLU A 18 -10.27 -12.21 -17.18
N ASP A 19 -11.57 -11.86 -17.11
CA ASP A 19 -12.38 -11.62 -18.29
C ASP A 19 -12.82 -10.17 -18.61
N GLU A 20 -12.41 -9.12 -17.87
CA GLU A 20 -12.91 -7.76 -18.18
C GLU A 20 -11.89 -6.78 -18.80
N ASN A 21 -12.26 -6.37 -20.02
CA ASN A 21 -11.55 -5.55 -20.99
C ASN A 21 -11.39 -4.09 -20.51
N LYS A 22 -10.15 -3.60 -20.51
CA LYS A 22 -9.75 -2.26 -20.03
C LYS A 22 -10.38 -1.15 -20.88
N LYS A 23 -11.21 -0.28 -20.27
CA LYS A 23 -11.31 1.14 -20.69
C LYS A 23 -11.32 2.09 -19.50
N SER A 24 -10.61 3.19 -19.70
CA SER A 24 -10.33 4.32 -18.82
C SER A 24 -11.48 4.73 -17.88
N LYS A 25 -11.20 4.82 -16.56
CA LYS A 25 -11.94 5.65 -15.59
C LYS A 25 -11.24 5.69 -14.22
N THR A 26 -10.14 6.44 -14.10
CA THR A 26 -9.40 6.66 -12.83
C THR A 26 -10.31 7.05 -11.65
N THR A 27 -11.42 7.75 -11.92
CA THR A 27 -12.37 8.19 -10.90
C THR A 27 -13.33 7.10 -10.42
N ARG A 28 -13.68 6.12 -11.27
CA ARG A 28 -14.57 5.02 -10.85
C ARG A 28 -13.81 4.01 -9.98
N PHE A 29 -12.55 3.74 -10.31
CA PHE A 29 -11.68 2.86 -9.51
C PHE A 29 -11.59 3.24 -8.03
N LEU A 30 -11.69 4.54 -7.70
CA LEU A 30 -11.64 4.98 -6.31
C LEU A 30 -12.78 4.42 -5.45
N TYR A 31 -13.97 4.29 -6.04
CA TYR A 31 -15.18 3.82 -5.36
C TYR A 31 -15.46 2.33 -5.62
N GLU A 32 -14.92 1.77 -6.70
CA GLU A 32 -15.08 0.35 -7.06
C GLU A 32 -14.13 -0.56 -6.27
N ILE A 33 -12.94 -0.08 -5.90
CA ILE A 33 -11.98 -0.87 -5.14
C ILE A 33 -12.29 -0.73 -3.63
N PRO A 34 -12.63 -1.82 -2.93
CA PRO A 34 -12.88 -1.78 -1.50
C PRO A 34 -11.70 -1.20 -0.72
N TYR A 35 -11.99 -0.39 0.29
CA TYR A 35 -11.02 0.31 1.16
C TYR A 35 -10.11 1.32 0.46
N LEU A 36 -10.16 1.49 -0.87
CA LEU A 36 -9.28 2.44 -1.57
C LEU A 36 -9.66 3.90 -1.29
N PHE A 37 -10.96 4.21 -1.27
CA PHE A 37 -11.44 5.54 -0.89
C PHE A 37 -11.02 5.91 0.54
N GLU A 38 -11.20 4.98 1.48
CA GLU A 38 -10.81 5.16 2.88
C GLU A 38 -9.31 5.36 3.03
N CYS A 39 -8.50 4.55 2.34
CA CYS A 39 -7.05 4.69 2.28
C CYS A 39 -6.63 6.09 1.80
N ARG A 40 -7.24 6.58 0.72
CA ARG A 40 -6.98 7.92 0.19
C ARG A 40 -7.37 9.00 1.19
N GLU A 41 -8.54 8.91 1.79
CA GLU A 41 -9.03 9.92 2.75
C GLU A 41 -8.21 9.93 4.04
N PHE A 42 -7.74 8.77 4.49
CA PHE A 42 -6.81 8.67 5.62
C PHE A 42 -5.51 9.45 5.35
N LEU A 43 -4.88 9.21 4.19
CA LEU A 43 -3.69 9.95 3.78
C LEU A 43 -3.97 11.44 3.61
N ARG A 44 -5.10 11.80 3.00
CA ARG A 44 -5.52 13.19 2.78
C ARG A 44 -5.60 13.96 4.09
N LYS A 45 -6.32 13.40 5.08
CA LYS A 45 -6.52 14.01 6.40
C LYS A 45 -5.21 14.14 7.18
N LYS A 46 -4.33 13.14 7.08
CA LYS A 46 -3.10 13.07 7.89
C LYS A 46 -1.93 13.87 7.29
N LEU A 47 -1.85 13.98 5.96
CA LEU A 47 -0.64 14.51 5.28
C LEU A 47 -0.82 15.86 4.60
N ILE A 48 -2.02 16.22 4.13
CA ILE A 48 -2.20 17.49 3.40
C ILE A 48 -1.92 18.68 4.31
N GLY A 49 -1.04 19.57 3.84
CA GLY A 49 -0.61 20.76 4.58
C GLY A 49 0.28 20.47 5.79
N LYS A 50 0.74 19.22 5.97
CA LYS A 50 1.63 18.84 7.07
C LYS A 50 3.06 18.66 6.58
N LYS A 51 4.02 18.97 7.45
CA LYS A 51 5.44 18.65 7.21
C LYS A 51 5.69 17.18 7.55
N VAL A 52 6.32 16.48 6.63
CA VAL A 52 6.65 15.05 6.75
C VAL A 52 8.15 14.86 6.59
N SER A 53 8.70 13.85 7.25
CA SER A 53 10.07 13.39 7.04
C SER A 53 10.04 12.18 6.11
N CYS A 54 10.84 12.19 5.05
CA CYS A 54 10.92 11.12 4.07
C CYS A 54 12.34 10.57 4.03
N LYS A 55 12.51 9.28 4.32
CA LYS A 55 13.78 8.57 4.22
C LYS A 55 13.73 7.62 3.03
N LEU A 56 14.67 7.74 2.09
CA LEU A 56 14.75 6.84 0.94
C LEU A 56 15.19 5.45 1.43
N ASP A 57 14.42 4.41 1.13
CA ASP A 57 14.81 3.03 1.44
C ASP A 57 15.43 2.35 0.21
N TYR A 58 14.75 2.40 -0.93
CA TYR A 58 15.25 1.83 -2.17
C TYR A 58 14.65 2.54 -3.39
N SER A 59 15.31 2.37 -4.53
CA SER A 59 14.78 2.78 -5.83
C SER A 59 14.72 1.57 -6.76
N THR A 60 13.75 1.58 -7.65
CA THR A 60 13.69 0.63 -8.76
C THR A 60 13.87 1.41 -10.05
N THR A 61 14.86 1.04 -10.84
CA THR A 61 15.02 1.55 -12.19
C THR A 61 13.84 1.10 -13.04
N GLY A 62 13.24 2.02 -13.79
CA GLY A 62 12.16 1.67 -14.70
C GLY A 62 12.67 0.74 -15.80
N LYS A 63 11.98 -0.37 -16.05
CA LYS A 63 12.18 -1.18 -17.26
C LYS A 63 11.33 -0.58 -18.39
N ASP A 64 11.82 -0.60 -19.62
CA ASP A 64 11.14 -0.14 -20.85
C ASP A 64 10.45 1.24 -20.76
N ASN A 65 11.23 2.32 -20.92
CA ASN A 65 10.73 3.70 -20.99
C ASN A 65 9.94 4.20 -19.77
N GLN A 66 9.92 3.44 -18.66
CA GLN A 66 9.28 3.86 -17.41
C GLN A 66 10.23 4.71 -16.57
N GLN A 67 9.68 5.67 -15.83
CA GLN A 67 10.44 6.48 -14.88
C GLN A 67 10.86 5.66 -13.66
N ASP A 68 12.02 6.01 -13.11
CA ASP A 68 12.50 5.48 -11.84
C ASP A 68 11.48 5.73 -10.73
N LYS A 69 11.30 4.71 -9.88
CA LYS A 69 10.43 4.80 -8.71
C LYS A 69 11.30 4.82 -7.47
N TYR A 70 11.06 5.81 -6.63
CA TYR A 70 11.74 6.01 -5.38
C TYR A 70 10.78 5.70 -4.23
N TYR A 71 11.19 4.76 -3.38
CA TYR A 71 10.39 4.24 -2.27
C TYR A 71 10.93 4.76 -0.96
N TYR A 72 10.05 5.32 -0.14
CA TYR A 72 10.41 6.02 1.08
C TYR A 72 9.62 5.50 2.28
N THR A 73 10.29 5.50 3.43
CA THR A 73 9.64 5.54 4.73
C THR A 73 9.23 6.98 5.00
N VAL A 74 7.92 7.20 5.18
CA VAL A 74 7.35 8.54 5.43
C VAL A 74 6.88 8.60 6.88
N MET A 75 7.45 9.55 7.62
CA MET A 75 7.20 9.76 9.04
C MET A 75 6.52 11.12 9.26
N ILE A 76 5.53 11.16 10.16
CA ILE A 76 4.94 12.41 10.65
C ILE A 76 4.82 12.35 12.17
N GLY A 77 5.41 13.32 12.87
CA GLY A 77 5.35 13.38 14.34
C GLY A 77 5.83 12.10 15.04
N GLY A 78 6.85 11.42 14.48
CA GLY A 78 7.36 10.15 15.00
C GLY A 78 6.60 8.89 14.55
N CYS A 79 5.49 9.04 13.84
CA CYS A 79 4.66 7.91 13.38
C CYS A 79 4.97 7.52 11.93
N ASN A 80 5.16 6.23 11.67
CA ASN A 80 5.31 5.69 10.32
C ASN A 80 3.93 5.61 9.63
N ILE A 81 3.80 6.27 8.48
CA ILE A 81 2.56 6.31 7.72
C ILE A 81 2.23 4.96 7.09
N ALA A 82 3.23 4.22 6.62
CA ALA A 82 3.01 2.91 6.02
C ALA A 82 2.47 1.93 7.07
N GLU A 83 3.05 1.93 8.27
CA GLU A 83 2.58 1.13 9.42
C GLU A 83 1.17 1.54 9.85
N SER A 84 0.87 2.85 9.89
CA SER A 84 -0.47 3.36 10.20
C SER A 84 -1.53 2.88 9.21
N LEU A 85 -1.18 2.77 7.92
CA LEU A 85 -2.10 2.27 6.90
C LEU A 85 -2.34 0.76 7.05
N VAL A 86 -1.27 0.00 7.27
CA VAL A 86 -1.31 -1.45 7.39
C VAL A 86 -2.07 -1.87 8.65
N SER A 87 -1.83 -1.22 9.79
CA SER A 87 -2.55 -1.49 11.05
C SER A 87 -4.07 -1.22 10.95
N GLN A 88 -4.50 -0.32 10.05
CA GLN A 88 -5.91 -0.08 9.77
C GLN A 88 -6.47 -1.00 8.68
N GLY A 89 -5.65 -1.88 8.09
CA GLY A 89 -6.02 -2.72 6.95
C GLY A 89 -6.28 -1.94 5.66
N LEU A 90 -5.79 -0.70 5.56
CA LEU A 90 -5.92 0.16 4.39
C LEU A 90 -4.76 -0.01 3.40
N ALA A 91 -3.78 -0.85 3.73
CA ALA A 91 -2.70 -1.27 2.86
C ALA A 91 -2.26 -2.69 3.25
N THR A 92 -1.55 -3.36 2.35
CA THR A 92 -1.01 -4.70 2.57
C THR A 92 0.50 -4.67 2.34
N VAL A 93 1.22 -5.53 3.04
CA VAL A 93 2.69 -5.58 3.03
C VAL A 93 3.15 -6.41 1.84
N ILE A 94 4.19 -5.94 1.17
CA ILE A 94 4.82 -6.68 0.07
C ILE A 94 5.64 -7.82 0.67
N ARG A 95 5.43 -9.04 0.16
CA ARG A 95 6.22 -10.21 0.52
C ARG A 95 7.44 -10.28 -0.40
N TYR A 96 8.62 -10.16 0.18
CA TYR A 96 9.89 -10.24 -0.51
C TYR A 96 10.47 -11.66 -0.42
N ARG A 97 11.27 -12.04 -1.41
CA ARG A 97 12.11 -13.24 -1.31
C ARG A 97 13.27 -12.97 -0.33
N GLN A 98 13.81 -14.02 0.27
CA GLN A 98 14.83 -13.90 1.33
C GLN A 98 16.12 -13.19 0.87
N ASP A 99 16.41 -13.24 -0.42
CA ASP A 99 17.56 -12.65 -1.10
C ASP A 99 17.33 -11.21 -1.60
N ASN A 100 16.16 -10.62 -1.32
CA ASN A 100 15.81 -9.30 -1.84
C ASN A 100 15.96 -8.19 -0.79
N ASP A 101 17.00 -7.37 -0.98
CA ASP A 101 17.32 -6.22 -0.11
C ASP A 101 16.53 -4.94 -0.45
N GLN A 102 15.68 -4.93 -1.49
CA GLN A 102 14.88 -3.76 -1.88
C GLN A 102 13.60 -3.63 -1.04
N ARG A 103 13.78 -3.46 0.28
CA ARG A 103 12.69 -3.36 1.27
C ARG A 103 12.89 -2.19 2.23
N SER A 104 11.82 -1.83 2.94
CA SER A 104 11.84 -0.81 3.98
C SER A 104 12.76 -1.22 5.13
N SER A 105 13.45 -0.25 5.70
CA SER A 105 14.18 -0.42 6.96
C SER A 105 13.27 -0.84 8.13
N HIS A 106 11.96 -0.57 8.04
CA HIS A 106 10.95 -0.90 9.04
C HIS A 106 10.11 -2.15 8.68
N TYR A 107 10.66 -3.06 7.86
CA TYR A 107 9.90 -4.19 7.32
C TYR A 107 9.24 -5.08 8.37
N ASN A 108 9.94 -5.39 9.47
CA ASN A 108 9.40 -6.22 10.54
C ASN A 108 8.21 -5.57 11.27
N GLU A 109 8.25 -4.25 11.46
CA GLU A 109 7.14 -3.49 12.06
C GLU A 109 5.92 -3.54 11.15
N LEU A 110 6.11 -3.41 9.84
CA LEU A 110 5.03 -3.54 8.86
C LEU A 110 4.39 -4.94 8.90
N LEU A 111 5.21 -6.00 8.98
CA LEU A 111 4.71 -7.38 9.10
C LEU A 111 3.89 -7.60 10.38
N ASN A 112 4.36 -7.05 11.50
CA ASN A 112 3.64 -7.12 12.77
C ASN A 112 2.31 -6.36 12.72
N ALA A 113 2.30 -5.16 12.13
CA ALA A 113 1.09 -4.37 11.93
C ALA A 113 0.06 -5.12 11.07
N GLU A 114 0.51 -5.82 10.02
CA GLU A 114 -0.38 -6.61 9.16
C GLU A 114 -0.96 -7.82 9.91
N LEU A 115 -0.14 -8.50 10.72
CA LEU A 115 -0.59 -9.61 11.54
C LEU A 115 -1.67 -9.16 12.55
N ILE A 116 -1.49 -8.01 13.19
CA ILE A 116 -2.48 -7.45 14.12
C ILE A 116 -3.77 -7.10 13.38
N ALA A 117 -3.69 -6.37 12.26
CA ALA A 117 -4.86 -5.99 11.47
C ALA A 117 -5.66 -7.21 10.98
N SER A 118 -4.96 -8.27 10.56
CA SER A 118 -5.56 -9.54 10.15
C SER A 118 -6.30 -10.23 11.30
N ARG A 119 -5.72 -10.28 12.50
CA ARG A 119 -6.35 -10.85 13.70
C ARG A 119 -7.60 -10.06 14.13
N GLU A 120 -7.57 -8.74 13.98
CA GLU A 120 -8.67 -7.85 14.37
C GLU A 120 -9.82 -7.82 13.36
N GLY A 121 -9.76 -8.59 12.28
CA GLY A 121 -10.85 -8.59 11.31
C GLY A 121 -10.87 -7.36 10.40
N LYS A 122 -9.75 -6.64 10.25
CA LYS A 122 -9.71 -5.34 9.55
C LYS A 122 -9.22 -5.40 8.10
N GLY A 123 -10.00 -4.76 7.23
CA GLY A 123 -9.54 -4.17 5.98
C GLY A 123 -9.30 -5.11 4.80
N THR A 124 -8.40 -4.66 3.93
CA THR A 124 -8.17 -5.18 2.57
C THR A 124 -7.74 -6.64 2.55
N GLU A 125 -6.94 -7.09 3.53
CA GLU A 125 -6.40 -8.45 3.55
C GLU A 125 -7.51 -9.50 3.77
N ILE A 126 -8.49 -9.19 4.61
CA ILE A 126 -9.63 -10.09 4.85
C ILE A 126 -10.58 -10.10 3.68
N TYR A 127 -10.80 -8.95 3.05
CA TYR A 127 -11.55 -8.90 1.80
C TYR A 127 -10.91 -9.80 0.73
N ILE A 128 -9.58 -9.77 0.60
CA ILE A 128 -8.84 -10.67 -0.30
C ILE A 128 -9.04 -12.14 0.12
N TYR A 129 -8.90 -12.46 1.41
CA TYR A 129 -9.06 -13.82 1.92
C TYR A 129 -10.47 -14.39 1.66
N GLN A 130 -11.52 -13.61 1.95
CA GLN A 130 -12.92 -13.99 1.72
C GLN A 130 -13.20 -14.23 0.24
N LYS A 131 -12.75 -13.34 -0.64
CA LYS A 131 -12.93 -13.53 -2.09
C LYS A 131 -12.23 -14.79 -2.58
N ASN A 132 -10.96 -15.01 -2.20
CA ASN A 132 -10.21 -16.19 -2.65
C ASN A 132 -10.82 -17.52 -2.17
N HIS A 133 -11.47 -17.54 -1.00
CA HIS A 133 -12.16 -18.73 -0.48
C HIS A 133 -13.56 -18.96 -1.09
N GLN A 134 -14.21 -17.92 -1.62
CA GLN A 134 -15.52 -18.04 -2.27
C GLN A 134 -15.46 -18.67 -3.67
N TYR A 135 -14.26 -18.77 -4.28
CA TYR A 135 -14.03 -19.35 -5.60
C TYR A 135 -13.27 -20.69 -5.58
N LYS A 136 -13.24 -21.37 -4.42
CA LYS A 136 -12.84 -22.79 -4.33
C LYS A 136 -14.07 -23.67 -4.24
#